data_AF-A0A2P2I886-F1
#
_entry.id   AF-A0A2P2I886-F1
#
_cell.length_a   1.000
_cell.length_b   1.000
_cell.length_c   1.000
_cell.angle_alpha   90.00
_cell.angle_beta   90.00
_cell.angle_gamma   90.00
#
_symmetry.space_group_name_H-M   'P 1'
#
loop_
_entity.id
_entity.type
_entity.pdbx_description
1 polymer ?
#
loop_
_entity_poly.entity_id
_entity_poly.type
_entity_poly.pdbx_seq_one_letter_code
_entity_poly.pdbx_strand_id
1 'polypeptide(L)'
;LYIACRQDGVPRTFKEIVAVSTINKKEIGRCFKLILKALETSVDLITTSDFMFRFCSNLGLDNKVQRAATHIASTAGDLDIVCGRSPVSVAAAAIYMATQASEAPRSPAEIGDILGVAEITIRQAYRLMHPRAKELFPPGFVFARSLESLPAS
;
A
#
# COMPACT_ATOMS: atom_id res chain seq x y z
N LEU A 1 10.87 -12.85 -14.16
CA LEU A 1 10.81 -11.47 -13.62
C LEU A 1 9.94 -11.35 -12.37
N TYR A 2 8.61 -11.43 -12.44
CA TYR A 2 7.73 -11.27 -11.25
C TYR A 2 8.10 -12.17 -10.07
N ILE A 3 8.36 -13.47 -10.33
CA ILE A 3 8.75 -14.44 -9.30
C ILE A 3 10.10 -14.06 -8.67
N ALA A 4 11.11 -13.72 -9.49
CA ALA A 4 12.42 -13.29 -9.01
C ALA A 4 12.35 -12.05 -8.10
N CYS A 5 11.59 -11.01 -8.49
CA CYS A 5 11.39 -9.84 -7.63
C CYS A 5 10.79 -10.20 -6.26
N ARG A 6 9.92 -11.22 -6.18
CA ARG A 6 9.35 -11.67 -4.91
C ARG A 6 10.36 -12.48 -4.08
N GLN A 7 11.13 -13.35 -4.73
CA GLN A 7 12.16 -14.17 -4.07
C GLN A 7 13.30 -13.32 -3.49
N ASP A 8 13.62 -12.20 -4.15
CA ASP A 8 14.65 -11.26 -3.70
C ASP A 8 14.13 -10.24 -2.66
N GLY A 9 12.91 -10.41 -2.13
CA GLY A 9 12.33 -9.54 -1.10
C GLY A 9 11.96 -8.13 -1.58
N VAL A 10 11.90 -7.90 -2.90
CA VAL A 10 11.55 -6.61 -3.51
C VAL A 10 10.33 -6.73 -4.45
N PRO A 11 9.17 -7.18 -3.94
CA PRO A 11 8.03 -7.53 -4.77
C PRO A 11 7.56 -6.36 -5.64
N ARG A 12 7.14 -6.69 -6.86
CA ARG A 12 6.47 -5.78 -7.79
C ARG A 12 5.02 -6.19 -7.92
N THR A 13 4.12 -5.23 -8.11
CA THR A 13 2.71 -5.52 -8.36
C THR A 13 2.53 -6.07 -9.78
N PHE A 14 1.46 -6.83 -10.02
CA PHE A 14 1.13 -7.25 -11.38
C PHE A 14 0.96 -6.06 -12.33
N LYS A 15 0.48 -4.91 -11.85
CA LYS A 15 0.32 -3.71 -12.68
C LYS A 15 1.67 -3.16 -13.15
N GLU A 16 2.68 -3.18 -12.28
CA GLU A 16 4.03 -2.75 -12.63
C GLU A 16 4.67 -3.65 -13.68
N ILE A 17 4.47 -4.97 -13.55
CA ILE A 17 4.98 -5.92 -14.55
C ILE A 17 4.26 -5.75 -15.88
N VAL A 18 2.93 -5.53 -15.86
CA VAL A 18 2.15 -5.27 -17.07
C VAL A 18 2.59 -3.98 -17.74
N ALA A 19 2.89 -2.93 -16.98
CA ALA A 19 3.29 -1.63 -17.53
C ALA A 19 4.60 -1.69 -18.36
N VAL A 20 5.46 -2.67 -18.09
CA VAL A 20 6.72 -2.90 -18.82
C VAL A 20 6.67 -4.12 -19.73
N SER A 21 5.48 -4.67 -19.98
CA SER A 21 5.28 -5.88 -20.77
C SER A 21 4.24 -5.67 -21.86
N THR A 22 4.35 -6.42 -22.95
CA THR A 22 3.31 -6.51 -23.99
C THR A 22 2.18 -7.47 -23.62
N ILE A 23 2.30 -8.18 -22.48
CA ILE A 23 1.37 -9.22 -22.05
C ILE A 23 0.37 -8.69 -21.03
N ASN A 24 -0.89 -9.08 -21.17
CA ASN A 24 -1.94 -8.66 -20.25
C ASN A 24 -1.84 -9.35 -18.86
N LYS A 25 -2.49 -8.75 -17.86
CA LYS A 25 -2.49 -9.23 -16.47
C LYS A 25 -2.99 -10.66 -16.31
N LYS A 26 -4.02 -11.06 -17.07
CA LYS A 26 -4.64 -12.39 -16.97
C LYS A 26 -3.64 -13.48 -17.36
N GLU A 27 -2.93 -13.24 -18.46
CA GLU A 27 -1.95 -14.17 -18.99
C GLU A 27 -0.70 -14.26 -18.11
N ILE A 28 -0.21 -13.13 -17.58
CA ILE A 28 0.88 -13.12 -16.59
C ILE A 28 0.47 -13.92 -15.34
N GLY A 29 -0.76 -13.73 -14.85
CA GLY A 29 -1.29 -14.48 -13.71
C GLY A 29 -1.43 -15.99 -13.97
N ARG A 30 -1.78 -16.37 -15.20
CA ARG A 30 -1.83 -17.77 -15.64
C ARG A 30 -0.44 -18.40 -15.65
N CYS A 31 0.51 -17.75 -16.32
CA CYS A 31 1.89 -18.20 -16.40
C CYS A 31 2.55 -18.28 -15.01
N PHE A 32 2.30 -17.30 -14.14
CA PHE A 32 2.77 -17.33 -12.75
C PHE A 32 2.36 -18.62 -12.03
N LYS A 33 1.07 -19.00 -12.08
CA LYS A 33 0.58 -20.23 -11.44
C LYS A 33 1.20 -21.50 -12.06
N LEU A 34 1.35 -21.52 -13.39
CA LEU A 34 1.93 -22.66 -14.10
C LEU A 34 3.40 -22.85 -13.75
N ILE A 35 4.18 -21.76 -13.67
CA ILE A 35 5.60 -21.80 -13.32
C ILE A 35 5.79 -22.29 -11.88
N LEU A 36 5.01 -21.77 -10.92
CA LEU A 36 5.08 -22.24 -9.53
C LEU A 36 4.81 -23.74 -9.43
N LYS A 37 3.80 -24.24 -10.16
CA LYS A 37 3.46 -25.65 -10.20
C LYS A 37 4.55 -26.51 -10.86
N ALA A 38 5.11 -26.03 -11.98
CA ALA A 38 6.12 -26.78 -12.73
C ALA A 38 7.48 -26.87 -12.01
N LEU A 39 7.81 -25.85 -11.21
CA LEU A 39 9.06 -25.79 -10.44
C LEU A 39 8.92 -26.26 -8.99
N GLU A 40 7.72 -26.75 -8.61
CA GLU A 40 7.39 -27.17 -7.24
C GLU A 40 7.85 -26.15 -6.17
N THR A 41 7.71 -24.87 -6.50
CA THR A 41 8.21 -23.76 -5.69
C THR A 41 7.08 -22.89 -5.16
N SER A 42 7.34 -22.18 -4.07
CA SER A 42 6.44 -21.20 -3.48
C SER A 42 7.13 -19.84 -3.40
N VAL A 43 6.32 -18.81 -3.21
CA VAL A 43 6.78 -17.44 -2.98
C VAL A 43 6.11 -16.90 -1.73
N ASP A 44 6.88 -16.20 -0.91
CA ASP A 44 6.42 -15.68 0.37
C ASP A 44 5.27 -14.70 0.20
N LEU A 45 4.38 -14.66 1.20
CA LEU A 45 3.27 -13.73 1.23
C LEU A 45 3.79 -12.28 1.21
N ILE A 46 3.22 -11.48 0.31
CA ILE A 46 3.58 -10.07 0.21
C ILE A 46 2.90 -9.31 1.34
N THR A 47 3.66 -8.48 2.02
CA THR A 47 3.19 -7.62 3.10
C THR A 47 3.03 -6.18 2.63
N THR A 48 2.34 -5.38 3.45
CA THR A 48 2.17 -3.94 3.26
C THR A 48 3.51 -3.21 3.29
N SER A 49 4.42 -3.65 4.16
CA SER A 49 5.73 -3.05 4.38
C SER A 49 6.64 -3.17 3.16
N ASP A 50 6.52 -4.25 2.38
CA ASP A 50 7.34 -4.48 1.19
C ASP A 50 7.20 -3.38 0.12
N PHE A 51 6.06 -2.67 0.14
CA PHE A 51 5.79 -1.58 -0.81
C PHE A 51 6.07 -0.19 -0.25
N MET A 52 6.06 -0.03 1.08
CA MET A 52 5.92 1.27 1.72
C MET A 52 7.08 2.22 1.38
N PHE A 53 8.31 1.72 1.42
CA PHE A 53 9.51 2.50 1.08
C PHE A 53 9.42 3.09 -0.33
N ARG A 54 9.10 2.24 -1.31
CA ARG A 54 9.05 2.62 -2.72
C ARG A 54 7.87 3.52 -3.03
N PHE A 55 6.71 3.24 -2.43
CA PHE A 55 5.50 4.05 -2.63
C PHE A 55 5.68 5.46 -2.07
N CYS A 56 6.24 5.60 -0.87
CA CYS A 56 6.53 6.91 -0.29
C CYS A 56 7.60 7.67 -1.09
N SER A 57 8.65 6.97 -1.54
CA SER A 57 9.69 7.56 -2.40
C SER A 57 9.12 8.08 -3.72
N ASN A 58 8.26 7.31 -4.39
CA ASN A 58 7.62 7.72 -5.65
C ASN A 58 6.69 8.94 -5.47
N LEU A 59 6.12 9.11 -4.29
CA LEU A 59 5.27 10.26 -3.93
C LEU A 59 6.07 11.47 -3.42
N GLY A 60 7.40 11.34 -3.32
CA GLY A 60 8.28 12.38 -2.79
C GLY A 60 8.00 12.70 -1.31
N LEU A 61 7.52 11.73 -0.54
CA LEU A 61 7.19 11.92 0.87
C LEU A 61 8.45 11.90 1.74
N ASP A 62 8.42 12.65 2.83
CA ASP A 62 9.50 12.68 3.80
C ASP A 62 9.53 11.41 4.68
N ASN A 63 10.70 11.17 5.27
CA ASN A 63 10.92 9.98 6.11
C ASN A 63 9.97 9.91 7.32
N LYS A 64 9.46 11.05 7.80
CA LYS A 64 8.50 11.07 8.93
C LYS A 64 7.14 10.53 8.49
N VAL A 65 6.61 10.99 7.36
CA VAL A 65 5.35 10.49 6.80
C VAL A 65 5.46 9.04 6.39
N GLN A 66 6.60 8.63 5.80
CA GLN A 66 6.85 7.23 5.49
C GLN A 66 6.80 6.34 6.74
N ARG A 67 7.50 6.72 7.82
CA ARG A 67 7.48 5.95 9.08
C ARG A 67 6.08 5.87 9.68
N ALA A 68 5.33 6.97 9.63
CA ALA A 68 3.94 6.99 10.08
C ALA A 68 3.05 6.07 9.24
N ALA A 69 3.16 6.12 7.91
CA ALA A 69 2.40 5.26 7.00
C ALA A 69 2.72 3.78 7.22
N THR A 70 4.00 3.41 7.40
CA THR A 70 4.40 2.04 7.76
C THR A 70 3.75 1.59 9.06
N HIS A 71 3.78 2.44 10.08
CA HIS A 71 3.19 2.12 11.38
C HIS A 71 1.68 1.95 11.29
N ILE A 72 0.98 2.90 10.66
CA ILE A 72 -0.47 2.84 10.41
C ILE A 72 -0.86 1.53 9.70
N ALA A 73 -0.12 1.17 8.65
CA ALA A 73 -0.37 -0.06 7.89
C ALA A 73 -0.15 -1.33 8.73
N SER A 74 0.90 -1.37 9.56
CA SER A 74 1.19 -2.50 10.44
C SER A 74 0.10 -2.64 11.50
N THR A 75 -0.16 -1.56 12.25
CA THR A 75 -1.14 -1.55 13.34
C THR A 75 -2.55 -1.85 12.82
N ALA A 76 -2.90 -1.39 11.62
CA ALA A 76 -4.19 -1.73 11.00
C ALA A 76 -4.33 -3.22 10.68
N GLY A 77 -3.22 -3.88 10.32
CA GLY A 77 -3.16 -5.33 10.13
C GLY A 77 -3.24 -6.09 11.45
N ASP A 78 -2.49 -5.66 12.46
CA ASP A 78 -2.46 -6.29 13.80
C ASP A 78 -3.82 -6.21 14.51
N LEU A 79 -4.58 -5.14 14.24
CA LEU A 79 -5.93 -4.92 14.78
C LEU A 79 -7.06 -5.52 13.91
N ASP A 80 -6.70 -6.25 12.83
CA ASP A 80 -7.61 -6.86 11.85
C ASP A 80 -8.64 -5.89 11.24
N ILE A 81 -8.32 -4.59 11.17
CA ILE A 81 -9.23 -3.54 10.66
C ILE A 81 -9.41 -3.67 9.15
N VAL A 82 -8.38 -4.11 8.45
CA VAL A 82 -8.31 -4.17 6.98
C VAL A 82 -8.40 -5.60 6.45
N CYS A 83 -9.04 -6.49 7.20
CA CYS A 83 -9.25 -7.88 6.83
C CYS A 83 -9.85 -8.01 5.41
N GLY A 84 -9.30 -8.93 4.61
CA GLY A 84 -9.75 -9.18 3.24
C GLY A 84 -9.37 -8.10 2.21
N ARG A 85 -8.61 -7.05 2.59
CA ARG A 85 -8.07 -6.06 1.64
C ARG A 85 -6.68 -6.46 1.16
N SER A 86 -6.36 -6.08 -0.08
CA SER A 86 -5.03 -6.36 -0.64
C SER A 86 -3.96 -5.50 0.06
N PRO A 87 -2.73 -6.01 0.30
CA PRO A 87 -1.66 -5.23 0.91
C PRO A 87 -1.38 -3.92 0.18
N VAL A 88 -1.47 -3.89 -1.14
CA VAL A 88 -1.30 -2.67 -1.94
C VAL A 88 -2.38 -1.63 -1.62
N SER A 89 -3.62 -2.05 -1.43
CA SER A 89 -4.74 -1.16 -1.07
C SER A 89 -4.57 -0.59 0.33
N VAL A 90 -4.14 -1.43 1.28
CA VAL A 90 -3.87 -1.01 2.67
C VAL A 90 -2.71 -0.01 2.70
N ALA A 91 -1.63 -0.30 1.98
CA ALA A 91 -0.48 0.60 1.87
C ALA A 91 -0.90 1.98 1.33
N ALA A 92 -1.64 2.02 0.23
CA ALA A 92 -2.11 3.27 -0.37
C ALA A 92 -3.01 4.08 0.58
N ALA A 93 -3.90 3.40 1.32
CA ALA A 93 -4.78 4.08 2.26
C ALA A 93 -4.06 4.54 3.55
N ALA A 94 -3.05 3.81 4.01
CA ALA A 94 -2.19 4.22 5.13
C ALA A 94 -1.35 5.44 4.74
N ILE A 95 -0.79 5.46 3.52
CA ILE A 95 -0.10 6.63 2.97
C ILE A 95 -1.05 7.82 2.87
N TYR A 96 -2.26 7.62 2.33
CA TYR A 96 -3.26 8.68 2.28
C TYR A 96 -3.53 9.27 3.67
N MET A 97 -3.81 8.43 4.67
CA MET A 97 -4.02 8.86 6.06
C MET A 97 -2.82 9.65 6.61
N ALA A 98 -1.60 9.15 6.42
CA ALA A 98 -0.39 9.81 6.89
C ALA A 98 -0.17 11.18 6.22
N THR A 99 -0.39 11.28 4.90
CA THR A 99 -0.24 12.54 4.17
C THR A 99 -1.28 13.57 4.62
N GLN A 100 -2.52 13.16 4.89
CA GLN A 100 -3.57 14.06 5.38
C GLN A 100 -3.28 14.61 6.78
N ALA A 101 -2.49 13.90 7.59
CA ALA A 101 -2.03 14.36 8.90
C ALA A 101 -0.73 15.19 8.85
N SER A 102 -0.10 15.27 7.68
CA SER A 102 1.15 16.00 7.42
C SER A 102 0.93 17.38 6.81
N GLU A 103 2.01 18.15 6.62
CA GLU A 103 1.96 19.48 6.01
C GLU A 103 1.61 19.44 4.51
N ALA A 104 1.88 18.32 3.84
CA ALA A 104 1.70 18.14 2.39
C ALA A 104 0.66 17.05 2.09
N PRO A 105 -0.65 17.35 2.18
CA PRO A 105 -1.71 16.39 1.89
C PRO A 105 -1.68 15.97 0.42
N ARG A 106 -1.91 14.67 0.18
CA ARG A 106 -2.05 14.10 -1.17
C ARG A 106 -3.47 13.64 -1.41
N SER A 107 -3.97 13.83 -2.63
CA SER A 107 -5.31 13.36 -2.98
C SER A 107 -5.33 11.85 -3.24
N PRO A 108 -6.46 11.14 -3.00
CA PRO A 108 -6.57 9.73 -3.35
C PRO A 108 -6.33 9.46 -4.84
N ALA A 109 -6.69 10.40 -5.72
CA ALA A 109 -6.47 10.30 -7.16
C ALA A 109 -4.97 10.30 -7.48
N GLU A 110 -4.22 11.28 -6.95
CA GLU A 110 -2.77 11.38 -7.12
C GLU A 110 -2.03 10.13 -6.61
N ILE A 111 -2.39 9.66 -5.42
CA ILE A 111 -1.83 8.41 -4.87
C ILE A 111 -2.20 7.23 -5.76
N GLY A 112 -3.44 7.17 -6.24
CA GLY A 112 -3.93 6.11 -7.10
C GLY A 112 -3.17 6.03 -8.43
N ASP A 113 -2.90 7.18 -9.05
CA ASP A 113 -2.18 7.29 -10.31
C ASP A 113 -0.74 6.80 -10.19
N ILE A 114 -0.03 7.21 -9.13
CA ILE A 114 1.37 6.85 -8.91
C ILE A 114 1.52 5.40 -8.46
N LEU A 115 0.62 4.89 -7.61
CA LEU A 115 0.69 3.53 -7.06
C LEU A 115 -0.05 2.49 -7.91
N GLY A 116 -0.75 2.94 -8.95
CA GLY A 116 -1.60 2.08 -9.76
C GLY A 116 -2.76 1.47 -8.96
N VAL A 117 -3.35 2.19 -8.03
CA VAL A 117 -4.52 1.75 -7.24
C VAL A 117 -5.72 2.59 -7.62
N ALA A 118 -6.90 1.99 -7.78
CA ALA A 118 -8.08 2.78 -8.09
C ALA A 118 -8.45 3.67 -6.88
N GLU A 119 -8.80 4.93 -7.15
CA GLU A 119 -9.15 5.91 -6.12
C GLU A 119 -10.21 5.38 -5.13
N ILE A 120 -11.26 4.74 -5.66
CA ILE A 120 -12.33 4.14 -4.86
C ILE A 120 -11.81 3.05 -3.92
N THR A 121 -10.78 2.31 -4.32
CA THR A 121 -10.16 1.27 -3.50
C THR A 121 -9.41 1.89 -2.31
N ILE A 122 -8.73 3.02 -2.54
CA ILE A 122 -8.05 3.77 -1.48
C ILE A 122 -9.10 4.29 -0.48
N ARG A 123 -10.16 4.94 -0.98
CA ARG A 123 -11.24 5.47 -0.13
C ARG A 123 -11.93 4.36 0.69
N GLN A 124 -12.20 3.20 0.08
CA GLN A 124 -12.81 2.07 0.79
C GLN A 124 -11.93 1.54 1.92
N ALA A 125 -10.62 1.36 1.68
CA ALA A 125 -9.70 0.90 2.72
C ALA A 125 -9.52 1.97 3.82
N TYR A 126 -9.45 3.24 3.42
CA TYR A 126 -9.35 4.37 4.35
C TYR A 126 -10.57 4.48 5.26
N ARG A 127 -11.80 4.28 4.74
CA ARG A 127 -13.04 4.27 5.56
C ARG A 127 -13.03 3.22 6.67
N LEU A 128 -12.31 2.11 6.50
CA LEU A 128 -12.16 1.10 7.55
C LEU A 128 -11.20 1.58 8.65
N MET A 129 -10.14 2.29 8.28
CA MET A 129 -9.11 2.78 9.19
C MET A 129 -9.50 4.07 9.93
N HIS A 130 -10.27 4.95 9.28
CA HIS A 130 -10.61 6.28 9.80
C HIS A 130 -11.24 6.27 11.21
N PRO A 131 -12.22 5.40 11.55
CA PRO A 131 -12.81 5.37 12.90
C PRO A 131 -11.81 5.10 14.02
N ARG A 132 -10.72 4.38 13.72
CA ARG A 132 -9.66 4.03 14.67
C ARG A 132 -8.36 4.80 14.41
N ALA A 133 -8.41 5.90 13.67
CA ALA A 133 -7.22 6.68 13.31
C ALA A 133 -6.36 7.04 14.54
N LYS A 134 -6.98 7.38 15.69
CA LYS A 134 -6.27 7.70 16.94
C LYS A 134 -5.35 6.58 17.42
N GLU A 135 -5.71 5.32 17.17
CA GLU A 135 -4.95 4.13 17.57
C GLU A 135 -3.87 3.73 16.55
N LEU A 136 -3.99 4.21 15.31
CA LEU A 136 -3.13 3.80 14.20
C LEU A 136 -1.86 4.64 14.05
N PHE A 137 -1.86 5.90 14.51
CA PHE A 137 -0.67 6.75 14.41
C PHE A 137 0.38 6.37 15.47
N PRO A 138 1.68 6.48 15.14
CA PRO A 138 2.74 6.16 16.09
C PRO A 138 2.76 7.15 17.27
N PRO A 139 3.15 6.69 18.47
CA PRO A 139 3.27 7.57 19.62
C PRO A 139 4.33 8.65 19.35
N GLY A 140 3.94 9.92 19.49
CA GLY A 140 4.83 11.06 19.22
C GLY A 140 4.83 11.58 17.78
N PHE A 141 3.90 11.14 16.92
CA PHE A 141 3.69 11.79 15.63
C PHE A 141 3.27 13.25 15.82
N VAL A 142 3.98 14.17 15.15
CA VAL A 142 3.64 15.59 15.17
C VAL A 142 2.63 15.85 14.06
N PHE A 143 1.39 16.10 14.47
CA PHE A 143 0.28 16.38 13.58
C PHE A 143 0.36 17.82 13.08
N ALA A 144 0.47 18.00 11.76
CA ALA A 144 0.28 19.30 11.13
C ALA A 144 -1.21 19.69 11.08
N ARG A 145 -2.09 18.67 11.05
CA ARG A 145 -3.54 18.79 11.08
C ARG A 145 -4.12 17.89 12.16
N SER A 146 -5.06 18.40 12.95
CA SER A 146 -5.70 17.62 14.02
C SER A 146 -6.34 16.35 13.46
N LEU A 147 -6.31 15.25 14.23
CA LEU A 147 -6.97 13.99 13.88
C LEU A 147 -8.46 14.17 13.56
N GLU A 148 -9.12 15.14 14.18
CA GLU A 148 -10.53 15.46 13.96
C GLU A 148 -10.79 16.20 12.64
N SER A 149 -9.75 16.76 12.04
CA SER A 149 -9.81 17.43 10.74
C SER A 149 -9.49 16.51 9.56
N LEU A 150 -9.23 15.21 9.82
CA LEU A 150 -9.01 14.24 8.76
C LEU A 150 -10.27 14.10 7.90
N PRO A 151 -10.14 13.98 6.56
CA PRO A 151 -11.30 13.82 5.69
C PRO A 151 -12.06 12.54 6.04
N ALA A 152 -13.39 12.59 6.15
CA ALA A 152 -14.19 11.40 6.44
C ALA A 152 -14.32 10.44 5.24
N SER A 153 -14.02 10.91 4.01
CA SER A 153 -14.17 10.12 2.77
C SER A 153 -13.31 10.60 1.62
#